data_AF-A0A6S7LTD4-F1
#
_entry.id   AF-A0A6S7LTD4-F1
#
_cell.length_a   1.000
_cell.length_b   1.000
_cell.length_c   1.000
_cell.angle_alpha   90.00
_cell.angle_beta   90.00
_cell.angle_gamma   90.00
#
_symmetry.space_group_name_H-M   'P 1'
#
loop_
_entity.id
_entity.type
_entity.pdbx_description
1 polymer ?
#
loop_
_entity_poly.entity_id
_entity_poly.type
_entity_poly.pdbx_seq_one_letter_code
_entity_poly.pdbx_strand_id
1 'polypeptide(L)'
;VREKEASVEIFKEASFHLHKWQSNVKELEQNEQSDSSDDTSFAKQQLGNESKAGNHVTPILQQLAWLPVECVLKLRDAVTTYKCLKGLAPSYLCDKFQMRSKIHSVNTRNKDKLDIPLYNSASGQRTFHYRAVSIWNELPNHIKDIDTLNRFKIEYKRHLLHGFLESS
;
A
#
# COMPACT_ATOMS: atom_id res chain seq x y z
N VAL A 1 32.10 3.81 33.35
CA VAL A 1 32.11 2.46 33.96
C VAL A 1 30.87 2.21 34.83
N ARG A 2 30.34 3.19 35.58
CA ARG A 2 29.15 3.00 36.46
C ARG A 2 27.77 2.89 35.79
N GLU A 3 27.59 3.31 34.54
CA GLU A 3 26.26 3.24 33.87
C GLU A 3 25.94 1.88 33.25
N LYS A 4 26.94 1.02 33.00
CA LYS A 4 26.70 -0.31 32.43
C LYS A 4 26.29 -1.35 33.47
N GLU A 5 26.56 -1.08 34.74
CA GLU A 5 26.27 -2.01 35.85
C GLU A 5 24.81 -1.92 36.30
N ALA A 6 24.21 -0.71 36.29
CA ALA A 6 22.82 -0.50 36.70
C ALA A 6 21.80 -1.22 35.79
N SER A 7 22.04 -1.26 34.48
CA SER A 7 21.16 -1.97 33.53
C SER A 7 21.19 -3.49 33.71
N VAL A 8 22.26 -4.04 34.30
CA VAL A 8 22.38 -5.49 34.56
C VAL A 8 21.62 -5.88 35.84
N GLU A 9 21.49 -4.98 36.82
CA GLU A 9 20.72 -5.25 38.05
C GLU A 9 19.20 -5.26 37.83
N ILE A 10 18.67 -4.36 37.00
CA ILE A 10 17.22 -4.30 36.69
C ILE A 10 16.72 -5.60 36.06
N PHE A 11 17.57 -6.30 35.29
CA PHE A 11 17.23 -7.59 34.68
C PHE A 11 17.43 -8.79 35.59
N LYS A 12 18.15 -8.67 36.72
CA LYS A 12 18.30 -9.77 37.70
C LYS A 12 17.09 -9.90 38.63
N GLU A 13 16.42 -8.79 38.94
CA GLU A 13 15.21 -8.78 39.78
C GLU A 13 13.93 -9.12 38.99
N ALA A 14 13.99 -9.04 37.65
CA ALA A 14 12.81 -9.22 36.80
C ALA A 14 12.45 -10.71 36.65
N SER A 15 11.35 -11.11 37.28
CA SER A 15 10.76 -12.44 37.10
C SER A 15 9.82 -12.45 35.89
N PHE A 16 10.30 -12.95 34.75
CA PHE A 16 9.48 -13.10 33.55
C PHE A 16 8.74 -14.43 33.57
N HIS A 17 7.44 -14.39 33.81
CA HIS A 17 6.58 -15.56 33.63
C HIS A 17 6.15 -15.62 32.17
N LEU A 18 6.75 -16.54 31.41
CA LEU A 18 6.29 -16.83 30.06
C LEU A 18 4.89 -17.42 30.15
N HIS A 19 3.87 -16.59 29.92
CA HIS A 19 2.51 -17.10 29.80
C HIS A 19 2.44 -17.87 28.49
N LYS A 20 2.58 -19.20 28.60
CA LYS A 20 2.44 -20.12 27.45
C LYS A 20 1.04 -19.91 26.91
N TRP A 21 0.94 -19.33 25.71
CA TRP A 21 -0.32 -19.22 25.00
C TRP A 21 -0.86 -20.63 24.80
N GLN A 22 -1.84 -21.01 25.61
CA GLN A 22 -2.56 -22.26 25.43
C GLN A 22 -3.55 -22.02 24.31
N SER A 23 -3.10 -22.31 23.08
CA SER A 23 -4.01 -22.58 21.99
C SER A 23 -5.02 -23.63 22.46
N ASN A 24 -6.30 -23.46 22.18
CA ASN A 24 -7.33 -24.49 22.45
C ASN A 24 -7.15 -25.74 21.56
N VAL A 25 -6.03 -25.87 20.86
CA VAL A 25 -5.67 -26.99 19.98
C VAL A 25 -5.15 -28.16 20.81
N LYS A 26 -5.93 -28.65 21.77
CA LYS A 26 -5.75 -30.01 22.33
C LYS A 26 -6.54 -31.05 21.55
N GLU A 27 -7.35 -30.63 20.58
CA GLU A 27 -8.24 -31.50 19.80
C GLU A 27 -7.60 -32.03 18.50
N LEU A 28 -6.33 -31.70 18.20
CA LEU A 28 -5.67 -32.11 16.94
C LEU A 28 -4.51 -33.09 17.10
N GLU A 29 -4.13 -33.49 18.32
CA GLU A 29 -3.01 -34.42 18.55
C GLU A 29 -3.45 -35.88 18.79
N GLN A 30 -4.75 -36.19 18.65
CA GLN A 30 -5.27 -37.56 18.76
C GLN A 30 -5.97 -37.99 17.46
N ASN A 31 -5.20 -38.11 16.37
CA ASN A 31 -5.49 -39.10 15.33
C ASN A 31 -4.24 -39.34 14.45
N GLU A 32 -3.23 -40.03 14.99
CA GLU A 32 -2.19 -40.64 14.16
C GLU A 32 -2.73 -41.93 13.52
N GLN A 33 -3.60 -41.78 12.52
CA GLN A 33 -3.88 -42.83 11.56
C GLN A 33 -3.78 -42.20 10.16
N SER A 34 -2.79 -42.66 9.40
CA SER A 34 -2.46 -42.22 8.05
C SER A 34 -3.67 -42.23 7.11
N ASP A 35 -4.08 -41.04 6.67
CA ASP A 35 -4.79 -40.85 5.41
C ASP A 35 -4.25 -39.59 4.72
N SER A 36 -4.13 -39.66 3.41
CA SER A 36 -3.55 -38.66 2.52
C SER A 36 -4.39 -37.38 2.49
N SER A 37 -4.38 -36.57 3.55
CA SER A 37 -5.15 -35.34 3.63
C SER A 37 -4.28 -34.13 3.33
N ASP A 38 -4.36 -33.65 2.09
CA ASP A 38 -3.87 -32.33 1.70
C ASP A 38 -4.57 -31.27 2.57
N ASP A 39 -3.98 -30.92 3.70
CA ASP A 39 -4.41 -29.77 4.50
C ASP A 39 -4.11 -28.48 3.72
N THR A 40 -5.03 -28.17 2.82
CA THR A 40 -5.02 -26.95 2.03
C THR A 40 -5.48 -25.81 2.93
N SER A 41 -4.60 -24.84 3.19
CA SER A 41 -5.00 -23.57 3.82
C SER A 41 -6.23 -22.99 3.11
N PHE A 42 -7.12 -22.31 3.84
CA PHE A 42 -8.30 -21.63 3.26
C PHE A 42 -7.96 -20.81 2.01
N ALA A 43 -6.78 -20.16 1.98
CA ALA A 43 -6.29 -19.44 0.81
C ALA A 43 -6.07 -20.36 -0.40
N LYS A 44 -5.50 -21.55 -0.21
CA LYS A 44 -5.33 -22.56 -1.28
C LYS A 44 -6.68 -23.09 -1.78
N GLN A 45 -7.65 -23.30 -0.89
CA GLN A 45 -8.99 -23.73 -1.26
C GLN A 45 -9.72 -22.67 -2.10
N GLN A 46 -9.58 -21.40 -1.75
CA GLN A 46 -10.21 -20.28 -2.48
C GLN A 46 -9.50 -19.92 -3.79
N LEU A 47 -8.17 -20.03 -3.84
CA LEU A 47 -7.37 -19.68 -5.02
C LEU A 47 -7.21 -20.83 -6.01
N GLY A 48 -7.62 -22.04 -5.64
CA GLY A 48 -7.51 -23.25 -6.45
C GLY A 48 -6.10 -23.85 -6.45
N ASN A 49 -6.01 -25.18 -6.53
CA ASN A 49 -4.73 -25.92 -6.59
C ASN A 49 -3.99 -25.75 -7.94
N GLU A 50 -4.53 -24.93 -8.85
CA GLU A 50 -4.10 -24.84 -10.25
C GLU A 50 -3.07 -23.75 -10.52
N SER A 51 -2.79 -22.87 -9.56
CA SER A 51 -1.64 -21.99 -9.64
C SER A 51 -0.36 -22.80 -9.40
N LYS A 52 0.07 -23.57 -10.41
CA LYS A 52 1.43 -24.11 -10.47
C LYS A 52 2.40 -22.96 -10.19
N ALA A 53 3.45 -23.24 -9.42
CA ALA A 53 4.52 -22.26 -9.20
C ALA A 53 5.04 -21.75 -10.56
N GLY A 54 4.82 -20.46 -10.86
CA GLY A 54 5.14 -19.83 -12.14
C GLY A 54 3.95 -19.37 -12.98
N ASN A 55 2.70 -19.74 -12.63
CA ASN A 55 1.52 -19.20 -13.30
C ASN A 55 1.29 -17.73 -12.93
N HIS A 56 0.83 -16.94 -13.91
CA HIS A 56 0.51 -15.53 -13.72
C HIS A 56 -0.68 -15.38 -12.76
N VAL A 57 -0.53 -14.57 -11.71
CA VAL A 57 -1.56 -14.39 -10.66
C VAL A 57 -2.70 -13.45 -11.09
N THR A 58 -2.49 -12.65 -12.12
CA THR A 58 -3.45 -11.66 -12.64
C THR A 58 -4.83 -12.23 -12.99
N PRO A 59 -5.00 -13.35 -13.73
CA PRO A 59 -6.32 -13.92 -14.00
C PRO A 59 -7.11 -14.24 -12.72
N ILE A 60 -6.44 -14.75 -11.69
CA ILE A 60 -7.08 -15.04 -10.39
C ILE A 60 -7.50 -13.74 -9.70
N LEU A 61 -6.65 -12.72 -9.72
CA LEU A 61 -6.98 -11.40 -9.17
C LEU A 61 -8.17 -10.76 -9.89
N GLN A 62 -8.29 -10.94 -11.21
CA GLN A 62 -9.42 -10.45 -11.99
C GLN A 62 -10.73 -11.19 -11.64
N GLN A 63 -10.69 -12.53 -11.56
CA GLN A 63 -11.84 -13.33 -11.15
C GLN A 63 -12.37 -12.93 -9.77
N LEU A 64 -11.46 -12.61 -8.84
CA LEU A 64 -11.81 -12.17 -7.49
C LEU A 64 -12.17 -10.68 -7.40
N ALA A 65 -12.02 -9.91 -8.49
CA ALA A 65 -12.09 -8.45 -8.49
C ALA A 65 -11.17 -7.82 -7.43
N TRP A 66 -9.99 -8.40 -7.22
CA TRP A 66 -9.00 -7.93 -6.26
C TRP A 66 -8.01 -6.98 -6.92
N LEU A 67 -7.71 -5.90 -6.21
CA LEU A 67 -6.78 -4.90 -6.70
C LEU A 67 -5.34 -5.41 -6.58
N PRO A 68 -4.54 -5.46 -7.68
CA PRO A 68 -3.16 -5.89 -7.61
C PRO A 68 -2.31 -4.93 -6.78
N VAL A 69 -1.19 -5.44 -6.26
CA VAL A 69 -0.27 -4.69 -5.38
C VAL A 69 0.18 -3.38 -6.02
N GLU A 70 0.45 -3.38 -7.32
CA GLU A 70 0.85 -2.16 -8.05
C GLU A 70 -0.21 -1.06 -7.93
N CYS A 71 -1.49 -1.41 -8.14
CA CYS A 71 -2.59 -0.47 -8.02
C CYS A 71 -2.81 -0.04 -6.56
N VAL A 72 -2.59 -0.92 -5.57
CA VAL A 72 -2.61 -0.53 -4.15
C VAL A 72 -1.53 0.51 -3.83
N LEU A 73 -0.33 0.36 -4.40
CA LEU A 73 0.74 1.36 -4.25
C LEU A 73 0.34 2.69 -4.89
N LYS A 74 -0.25 2.67 -6.10
CA LYS A 74 -0.78 3.88 -6.75
C LYS A 74 -1.84 4.58 -5.89
N LEU A 75 -2.77 3.81 -5.32
CA LEU A 75 -3.79 4.31 -4.39
C LEU A 75 -3.15 4.98 -3.16
N ARG A 76 -2.16 4.35 -2.53
CA ARG A 76 -1.45 4.91 -1.37
C ARG A 76 -0.73 6.21 -1.72
N ASP A 77 -0.04 6.24 -2.86
CA ASP A 77 0.67 7.43 -3.32
C ASP A 77 -0.32 8.58 -3.56
N ALA A 78 -1.38 8.35 -4.34
CA ALA A 78 -2.40 9.35 -4.64
C ALA A 78 -3.12 9.87 -3.40
N VAL A 79 -3.45 9.00 -2.43
CA VAL A 79 -4.05 9.39 -1.14
C VAL A 79 -3.11 10.29 -0.35
N THR A 80 -1.81 10.00 -0.38
CA THR A 80 -0.81 10.83 0.30
C THR A 80 -0.68 12.18 -0.39
N THR A 81 -0.67 12.22 -1.72
CA THR A 81 -0.72 13.47 -2.50
C THR A 81 -1.95 14.30 -2.17
N TYR A 82 -3.13 13.68 -2.15
CA TYR A 82 -4.38 14.35 -1.78
C TYR A 82 -4.26 15.05 -0.42
N LYS A 83 -3.74 14.32 0.59
CA LYS A 83 -3.54 14.88 1.93
C LYS A 83 -2.57 16.06 1.91
N CYS A 84 -1.49 15.97 1.15
CA CYS A 84 -0.54 17.08 1.02
C CYS A 84 -1.19 18.31 0.38
N LEU A 85 -1.98 18.13 -0.68
CA LEU A 85 -2.63 19.23 -1.39
C LEU A 85 -3.76 19.89 -0.59
N LYS A 86 -4.46 19.12 0.25
CA LYS A 86 -5.51 19.63 1.14
C LYS A 86 -4.97 20.10 2.50
N GLY A 87 -3.66 20.10 2.73
CA GLY A 87 -3.05 20.51 4.01
C GLY A 87 -3.34 19.57 5.18
N LEU A 88 -3.72 18.31 4.90
CA LEU A 88 -3.98 17.26 5.90
C LEU A 88 -2.73 16.43 6.25
N ALA A 89 -1.58 16.77 5.66
CA ALA A 89 -0.29 16.17 5.92
C ALA A 89 0.64 17.20 6.62
N PRO A 90 1.75 16.74 7.22
CA PRO A 90 2.75 17.66 7.76
C PRO A 90 3.24 18.69 6.73
N SER A 91 3.46 19.94 7.16
CA SER A 91 3.84 21.06 6.29
C SER A 91 5.03 20.76 5.39
N TYR A 92 6.08 20.14 5.94
CA TYR A 92 7.29 19.77 5.18
C TYR A 92 7.02 18.84 3.98
N LEU A 93 5.92 18.07 4.01
CA LEU A 93 5.48 17.27 2.85
C LEU A 93 4.63 18.12 1.91
N CYS A 94 3.70 18.91 2.44
CA CYS A 94 2.84 19.80 1.67
C CYS A 94 3.66 20.76 0.80
N ASP A 95 4.73 21.34 1.34
CA ASP A 95 5.60 22.31 0.67
C ASP A 95 6.34 21.73 -0.54
N LYS A 96 6.50 20.40 -0.59
CA LYS A 96 7.09 19.70 -1.75
C LYS A 96 6.15 19.63 -2.95
N PHE A 97 4.84 19.79 -2.75
CA PHE A 97 3.85 19.73 -3.82
C PHE A 97 3.47 21.14 -4.26
N GLN A 98 4.00 21.57 -5.40
CA GLN A 98 3.70 22.88 -5.96
C GLN A 98 2.95 22.76 -7.29
N MET A 99 1.89 23.55 -7.44
CA MET A 99 1.21 23.71 -8.72
C MET A 99 2.07 24.54 -9.66
N ARG A 100 2.05 24.20 -10.96
CA ARG A 100 2.80 24.93 -11.99
C ARG A 100 2.44 26.42 -12.04
N SER A 101 1.20 26.76 -11.73
CA SER A 101 0.71 28.14 -11.61
C SER A 101 1.43 28.98 -10.55
N LYS A 102 1.97 28.35 -9.49
CA LYS A 102 2.74 29.06 -8.45
C LYS A 102 4.19 29.32 -8.88
N ILE A 103 4.72 28.51 -9.78
CA ILE A 103 6.12 28.58 -10.25
C ILE A 103 6.23 29.51 -11.47
N HIS A 104 5.25 29.47 -12.36
CA HIS A 104 5.23 30.29 -13.57
C HIS A 104 4.00 31.19 -13.60
N SER A 105 4.22 32.50 -13.78
CA SER A 105 3.16 33.50 -13.95
C SER A 105 2.45 33.43 -15.31
N VAL A 106 2.96 32.61 -16.23
CA VAL A 106 2.42 32.46 -17.59
C VAL A 106 1.29 31.42 -17.59
N ASN A 107 0.14 31.81 -18.14
CA ASN A 107 -1.03 30.96 -18.31
C ASN A 107 -0.75 29.86 -19.37
N THR A 108 -0.10 28.79 -18.94
CA THR A 108 0.14 27.61 -19.77
C THR A 108 -1.06 26.67 -19.72
N ARG A 109 -1.31 25.92 -20.80
CA ARG A 109 -2.38 24.90 -20.89
C ARG A 109 -2.34 23.84 -19.77
N ASN A 110 -1.24 23.76 -19.02
CA ASN A 110 -0.99 22.82 -17.93
C ASN A 110 -0.88 23.49 -16.54
N LYS A 111 -1.42 24.70 -16.35
CA LYS A 111 -1.30 25.46 -15.09
C LYS A 111 -1.81 24.70 -13.85
N ASP A 112 -2.83 23.87 -14.04
CA ASP A 112 -3.52 23.12 -12.97
C ASP A 112 -2.82 21.78 -12.65
N LYS A 113 -1.72 21.46 -13.35
CA LYS A 113 -0.90 20.29 -13.08
C LYS A 113 0.15 20.60 -12.02
N LEU A 114 0.48 19.58 -11.23
CA LEU A 114 1.64 19.63 -10.35
C LEU A 114 2.92 19.65 -11.16
N ASP A 115 3.92 20.35 -10.65
CA ASP A 115 5.22 20.38 -11.29
C ASP A 115 5.93 19.03 -11.16
N ILE A 116 6.36 18.48 -12.30
CA ILE A 116 7.05 17.19 -12.37
C ILE A 116 8.55 17.47 -12.32
N PRO A 117 9.25 17.03 -11.26
CA PRO A 117 10.70 17.20 -11.20
C PRO A 117 11.37 16.39 -12.32
N LEU A 118 12.37 16.99 -12.96
CA LEU A 118 13.16 16.35 -14.02
C LEU A 118 14.16 15.39 -13.37
N TYR A 119 13.76 14.14 -13.18
CA TYR A 119 14.66 13.06 -12.77
C TYR A 119 15.06 12.19 -13.97
N ASN A 120 16.34 12.30 -14.33
CA ASN A 120 16.92 11.51 -15.43
C ASN A 120 17.36 10.10 -14.98
N SER A 121 17.43 9.84 -13.68
CA SER A 121 17.82 8.54 -13.14
C SER A 121 16.60 7.67 -12.80
N ALA A 122 16.71 6.37 -13.07
CA ALA A 122 15.68 5.39 -12.71
C ALA A 122 15.39 5.40 -11.19
N SER A 123 16.43 5.55 -10.36
CA SER A 123 16.28 5.69 -8.91
C SER A 123 15.49 6.94 -8.51
N GLY A 124 15.70 8.06 -9.21
CA GLY A 124 14.94 9.30 -9.00
C GLY A 124 13.46 9.14 -9.36
N GLN A 125 13.16 8.46 -10.47
CA GLN A 125 11.78 8.18 -10.90
C GLN A 125 11.06 7.20 -9.96
N ARG A 126 11.79 6.39 -9.19
CA ARG A 126 11.22 5.50 -8.16
C ARG A 126 10.89 6.22 -6.86
N THR A 127 11.30 7.48 -6.69
CA THR A 127 10.99 8.25 -5.48
C THR A 127 9.49 8.44 -5.32
N PHE A 128 9.05 8.54 -4.06
CA PHE A 128 7.65 8.83 -3.74
C PHE A 128 7.17 10.11 -4.44
N HIS A 129 7.96 11.18 -4.38
CA HIS A 129 7.56 12.48 -4.92
C HIS A 129 7.29 12.42 -6.44
N TYR A 130 8.20 11.83 -7.22
CA TYR A 130 8.00 11.69 -8.66
C TYR A 130 6.75 10.90 -9.00
N ARG A 131 6.58 9.73 -8.38
CA ARG A 131 5.43 8.85 -8.58
C ARG A 131 4.12 9.55 -8.21
N ALA A 132 4.10 10.19 -7.04
CA ALA A 132 2.96 10.92 -6.50
C ALA A 132 2.49 12.02 -7.46
N VAL A 133 3.42 12.79 -8.03
CA VAL A 133 3.11 13.84 -9.00
C VAL A 133 2.63 13.26 -10.33
N SER A 134 3.29 12.22 -10.87
CA SER A 134 2.90 11.58 -12.13
C SER A 134 1.47 11.05 -12.04
N ILE A 135 1.21 10.23 -11.00
CA ILE A 135 -0.12 9.66 -10.73
C ILE A 135 -1.16 10.77 -10.61
N TRP A 136 -0.86 11.82 -9.84
CA TRP A 136 -1.82 12.91 -9.66
C TRP A 136 -2.08 13.67 -10.96
N ASN A 137 -1.09 13.85 -11.82
CA ASN A 137 -1.30 14.55 -13.10
C ASN A 137 -2.09 13.71 -14.10
N GLU A 138 -1.96 12.38 -14.07
CA GLU A 138 -2.70 11.41 -14.90
C GLU A 138 -4.15 11.22 -14.45
N LEU A 139 -4.49 11.55 -13.20
CA LEU A 139 -5.85 11.43 -12.68
C LEU A 139 -6.89 12.21 -13.52
N PRO A 140 -8.09 11.64 -13.73
CA PRO A 140 -9.23 12.38 -14.27
C PRO A 140 -9.67 13.53 -13.35
N ASN A 141 -10.10 14.65 -13.93
CA ASN A 141 -10.53 15.83 -13.16
C ASN A 141 -11.68 15.52 -12.19
N HIS A 142 -12.67 14.72 -12.62
CA HIS A 142 -13.79 14.34 -11.75
C HIS A 142 -13.39 13.61 -10.46
N ILE A 143 -12.21 12.97 -10.42
CA ILE A 143 -11.67 12.35 -9.20
C ILE A 143 -10.90 13.38 -8.36
N LYS A 144 -10.18 14.31 -9.01
CA LYS A 144 -9.43 15.39 -8.33
C LYS A 144 -10.35 16.37 -7.60
N ASP A 145 -11.52 16.64 -8.18
CA ASP A 145 -12.49 17.61 -7.68
C ASP A 145 -13.27 17.09 -6.46
N ILE A 146 -12.98 15.87 -5.96
CA ILE A 146 -13.64 15.31 -4.78
C ILE A 146 -13.15 15.99 -3.50
N ASP A 147 -14.08 16.60 -2.76
CA ASP A 147 -13.75 17.38 -1.55
C ASP A 147 -13.48 16.55 -0.30
N THR A 148 -13.91 15.28 -0.27
CA THR A 148 -13.73 14.42 0.91
C THR A 148 -12.75 13.29 0.65
N LEU A 149 -11.83 13.10 1.60
CA LEU A 149 -10.79 12.06 1.53
C LEU A 149 -11.37 10.64 1.37
N ASN A 150 -12.45 10.34 2.08
CA ASN A 150 -13.05 9.01 2.06
C ASN A 150 -13.69 8.71 0.70
N ARG A 151 -14.40 9.68 0.11
CA ARG A 151 -14.98 9.53 -1.23
C ARG A 151 -13.89 9.43 -2.29
N PHE A 152 -12.82 10.23 -2.17
CA PHE A 152 -11.67 10.15 -3.06
C PHE A 152 -11.05 8.75 -3.06
N LYS A 153 -10.82 8.14 -1.89
CA LYS A 153 -10.29 6.77 -1.77
C LYS A 153 -11.17 5.74 -2.49
N ILE A 154 -12.48 5.82 -2.31
CA ILE A 154 -13.43 4.88 -2.90
C ILE A 154 -13.45 5.04 -4.42
N GLU A 155 -13.62 6.26 -4.92
CA GLU A 155 -13.68 6.53 -6.36
C GLU A 155 -12.38 6.19 -7.07
N TYR A 156 -11.22 6.53 -6.47
CA TYR A 156 -9.95 6.20 -7.08
C TYR A 156 -9.66 4.69 -7.06
N LYS A 157 -10.03 3.99 -5.97
CA LYS A 157 -9.96 2.52 -5.93
C LYS A 157 -10.81 1.89 -7.03
N ARG A 158 -12.04 2.40 -7.23
CA ARG A 158 -12.95 1.94 -8.28
C ARG A 158 -12.36 2.18 -9.68
N HIS A 159 -11.79 3.37 -9.91
CA HIS A 159 -11.14 3.71 -11.17
C HIS A 159 -9.97 2.77 -11.49
N LEU A 160 -9.11 2.48 -10.49
CA LEU A 160 -8.00 1.54 -10.66
C LEU A 160 -8.46 0.11 -10.92
N LEU A 161 -9.53 -0.33 -10.25
CA LEU A 161 -10.10 -1.67 -10.46
C LEU A 161 -10.68 -1.80 -11.87
N HIS A 162 -11.41 -0.78 -12.34
CA HIS A 162 -11.99 -0.79 -13.69
C HIS A 162 -10.91 -0.89 -14.76
N GLY A 163 -9.88 -0.04 -14.69
CA GLY A 163 -8.76 -0.09 -15.63
C GLY A 163 -8.02 -1.43 -15.63
N PHE A 164 -7.89 -2.06 -14.46
CA PHE A 164 -7.29 -3.40 -14.35
C PHE A 164 -8.15 -4.51 -14.99
N LEU A 165 -9.48 -4.44 -14.86
CA LEU A 165 -10.38 -5.42 -15.46
C LEU A 165 -10.53 -5.25 -16.98
N GLU A 166 -10.41 -4.02 -17.49
CA GLU A 166 -10.50 -3.71 -18.93
C GLU A 166 -9.22 -4.01 -19.73
N SER A 167 -8.09 -4.25 -19.06
CA SER A 167 -6.79 -4.44 -19.72
C SER A 167 -6.56 -5.88 -20.23
N SER A 168 -7.62 -6.66 -20.44
CA SER A 168 -7.59 -8.10 -20.79
C SER A 168 -8.01 -8.40 -22.21
#